data_AF-A0A9W6XEN7-F1
#
_entry.id   AF-A0A9W6XEN7-F1
#
_cell.length_a   1.000
_cell.length_b   1.000
_cell.length_c   1.000
_cell.angle_alpha   90.00
_cell.angle_beta   90.00
_cell.angle_gamma   90.00
#
_symmetry.space_group_name_H-M   'P 1'
#
loop_
_entity.id
_entity.type
_entity.pdbx_description
1 polymer ?
#
loop_
_entity_poly.entity_id
_entity_poly.type
_entity_poly.pdbx_seq_one_letter_code
_entity_poly.pdbx_strand_id
1 'polypeptide(L)'
;MMDYLVHTDRDILNQPQYSFLPRPPATSNFKNETALSDHPGFCLSTGTAAAVDHDLVEPIPHPEAVTISEKAAVKFKRGLNIIDGCVSFPAVNAVGDTSGGLKPTKGANGCKTALKGSQVYGRAGWYQDVWAIMYA
;
A
#
# COMPACT_ATOMS: atom_id res chain seq x y z
N MET A 1 0.95 9.07 -8.31
CA MET A 1 1.25 8.77 -6.89
C MET A 1 1.04 7.28 -6.68
N MET A 2 2.00 6.50 -7.15
CA MET A 2 2.10 5.05 -6.96
C MET A 2 3.56 4.84 -6.63
N ASP A 3 3.93 5.07 -5.38
CA ASP A 3 5.30 4.90 -4.94
C ASP A 3 5.53 3.40 -4.69
N TYR A 4 5.59 2.63 -5.78
CA TYR A 4 6.34 1.38 -5.80
C TYR A 4 7.82 1.76 -5.78
N LEU A 5 8.31 2.08 -4.59
CA LEU A 5 9.72 2.27 -4.33
C LEU A 5 10.06 1.59 -3.01
N VAL A 6 9.96 0.26 -3.01
CA VAL A 6 10.72 -0.56 -2.09
C VAL A 6 12.16 -0.59 -2.64
N HIS A 7 12.91 0.46 -2.35
CA HIS A 7 14.36 0.43 -2.53
C HIS A 7 15.01 -0.28 -1.34
N THR A 8 16.05 -1.06 -1.63
CA THR A 8 16.94 -1.85 -0.75
C THR A 8 16.51 -3.28 -0.36
N ASP A 9 17.08 -4.20 -1.14
CA ASP A 9 18.11 -5.17 -0.75
C ASP A 9 17.79 -6.62 -0.41
N ARG A 10 18.66 -7.47 -0.97
CA ARG A 10 18.58 -8.92 -1.21
C ARG A 10 18.85 -9.82 0.01
N ASP A 11 19.00 -9.30 1.22
CA ASP A 11 19.71 -10.04 2.28
C ASP A 11 18.92 -10.37 3.56
N ILE A 12 17.59 -10.54 3.50
CA ILE A 12 16.80 -10.81 4.71
C ILE A 12 16.43 -12.30 4.88
N LEU A 13 16.52 -13.14 3.84
CA LEU A 13 16.08 -14.55 3.93
C LEU A 13 17.20 -15.58 4.07
N ASN A 14 18.46 -15.17 4.25
CA ASN A 14 19.54 -16.12 4.48
C ASN A 14 20.30 -15.92 5.79
N GLN A 15 19.66 -15.58 6.92
CA GLN A 15 20.32 -15.71 8.23
C GLN A 15 19.35 -16.22 9.32
N PRO A 16 19.78 -17.20 10.12
CA PRO A 16 19.01 -17.70 11.25
C PRO A 16 19.05 -16.67 12.38
N GLN A 17 17.91 -16.49 13.05
CA GLN A 17 17.76 -15.75 14.30
C GLN A 17 18.01 -14.23 14.26
N TYR A 18 16.88 -13.53 14.11
CA TYR A 18 16.55 -12.23 14.72
C TYR A 18 17.61 -11.65 15.66
N SER A 19 18.60 -10.97 15.11
CA SER A 19 19.47 -10.04 15.82
C SER A 19 20.16 -9.14 14.79
N PHE A 20 19.86 -7.84 14.89
CA PHE A 20 20.66 -6.72 14.37
C PHE A 20 21.24 -6.87 12.95
N LEU A 21 20.46 -6.48 11.93
CA LEU A 21 21.09 -6.05 10.69
C LEU A 21 21.36 -4.54 10.78
N PRO A 22 22.60 -4.09 10.47
CA PRO A 22 22.92 -2.67 10.47
C PRO A 22 22.09 -1.96 9.39
N ARG A 23 21.57 -0.79 9.74
CA ARG A 23 20.97 0.16 8.80
C ARG A 23 21.88 0.26 7.56
N PRO A 24 21.38 0.07 6.32
CA PRO A 24 22.19 0.35 5.14
C PRO A 24 22.70 1.80 5.24
N PRO A 25 23.99 2.05 4.91
CA PRO A 25 24.59 3.36 5.10
C PRO A 25 23.74 4.41 4.40
N ALA A 26 23.48 5.53 5.08
CA ALA A 26 22.72 6.67 4.56
C ALA A 26 23.53 7.39 3.47
N THR A 27 23.79 6.70 2.36
CA THR A 27 24.14 7.32 1.09
C THR A 27 22.83 7.67 0.39
N SER A 28 22.01 8.53 1.04
CA SER A 28 20.96 9.24 0.34
C SER A 28 21.60 10.34 -0.49
N ASN A 29 22.41 9.94 -1.48
CA ASN A 29 22.37 10.70 -2.70
C ASN A 29 20.98 10.41 -3.24
N PHE A 30 20.11 11.42 -3.19
CA PHE A 30 18.97 11.50 -4.08
C PHE A 30 19.56 11.50 -5.49
N LYS A 31 19.92 10.31 -5.99
CA LYS A 31 20.15 10.11 -7.39
C LYS A 31 18.78 10.35 -8.01
N ASN A 32 18.63 11.52 -8.59
CA ASN A 32 17.72 11.73 -9.70
C ASN A 32 18.17 10.82 -10.86
N GLU A 33 18.10 9.51 -10.66
CA GLU A 33 18.15 8.58 -11.77
C GLU A 33 16.84 8.80 -12.52
N THR A 34 17.03 9.55 -13.61
CA THR A 34 16.13 9.91 -14.68
C THR A 34 15.01 8.90 -14.79
N ALA A 35 13.79 9.43 -14.78
CA ALA A 35 12.58 8.74 -15.16
C ALA A 35 12.84 7.75 -16.31
N LEU A 36 12.12 6.63 -16.27
CA LEU A 36 11.78 5.87 -17.47
C LEU A 36 11.22 6.83 -18.54
N SER A 37 12.12 7.40 -19.34
CA SER A 37 11.86 8.38 -20.41
C SER A 37 12.49 7.94 -21.73
N ASP A 38 13.01 6.72 -21.81
CA ASP A 38 13.60 6.16 -23.05
C ASP A 38 12.72 5.06 -23.69
N HIS A 39 11.43 5.02 -23.34
CA HIS A 39 10.44 4.39 -24.20
C HIS A 39 9.67 5.49 -24.95
N PRO A 40 9.75 5.54 -26.31
CA PRO A 40 8.93 6.45 -27.09
C PRO A 40 7.47 5.98 -26.98
N GLY A 41 6.72 6.50 -26.01
CA GLY A 41 5.28 6.24 -25.94
C GLY A 41 4.55 6.40 -24.62
N PHE A 42 5.20 6.57 -23.47
CA PHE A 42 4.46 6.74 -22.20
C PHE A 42 4.23 8.21 -21.86
N CYS A 43 3.18 8.78 -22.44
CA CYS A 43 2.65 10.07 -22.02
C CYS A 43 1.92 9.87 -20.68
N LEU A 44 2.39 10.50 -19.59
CA LEU A 44 1.61 10.57 -18.35
C LEU A 44 0.34 11.39 -18.63
N SER A 45 -0.76 10.70 -18.95
CA SER A 45 -2.09 11.30 -18.94
C SER A 45 -2.39 11.75 -17.52
N THR A 46 -2.45 13.06 -17.29
CA THR A 46 -3.03 13.63 -16.07
C THR A 46 -4.54 13.42 -16.10
N GLY A 47 -4.99 12.21 -15.78
CA GLY A 47 -6.39 11.94 -15.50
C GLY A 47 -6.81 12.70 -14.24
N THR A 48 -7.94 13.40 -14.28
CA THR A 48 -8.52 14.00 -13.08
C THR A 48 -9.07 12.89 -12.21
N ALA A 49 -8.38 12.57 -11.11
CA ALA A 49 -8.91 11.72 -10.06
C ALA A 49 -10.25 12.29 -9.55
N ALA A 50 -11.30 11.47 -9.56
CA ALA A 50 -12.63 11.87 -9.09
C ALA A 50 -12.94 11.28 -7.71
N ALA A 51 -13.85 11.93 -6.98
CA ALA A 51 -14.53 11.29 -5.87
C ALA A 51 -15.70 10.45 -6.43
N VAL A 52 -15.73 9.16 -6.13
CA VAL A 52 -16.76 8.22 -6.59
C VAL A 52 -17.46 7.57 -5.39
N ASP A 53 -18.64 6.98 -5.61
CA ASP A 53 -19.39 6.32 -4.54
C ASP A 53 -18.54 5.20 -3.89
N HIS A 54 -18.71 5.03 -2.57
CA HIS A 54 -17.82 4.19 -1.75
C HIS A 54 -17.87 2.71 -2.11
N ASP A 55 -18.95 2.26 -2.76
CA ASP A 55 -19.17 0.91 -3.25
C ASP A 55 -18.77 0.72 -4.73
N LEU A 56 -18.40 1.80 -5.42
CA LEU A 56 -17.96 1.77 -6.81
C LEU A 56 -16.44 1.78 -6.97
N VAL A 57 -15.68 2.11 -5.92
CA VAL A 57 -14.21 2.03 -5.96
C VAL A 57 -13.78 0.57 -6.13
N GLU A 58 -13.02 0.28 -7.18
CA GLU A 58 -12.43 -1.03 -7.42
C GLU A 58 -11.20 -1.25 -6.51
N PRO A 59 -11.13 -2.36 -5.75
CA PRO A 59 -9.92 -2.70 -4.99
C PRO A 59 -8.71 -2.91 -5.90
N ILE A 60 -7.54 -2.59 -5.37
CA ILE A 60 -6.28 -2.83 -6.07
C ILE A 60 -5.90 -4.29 -5.82
N PRO A 61 -5.73 -5.12 -6.87
CA PRO A 61 -5.31 -6.50 -6.70
C PRO A 61 -3.98 -6.56 -5.95
N HIS A 62 -3.87 -7.49 -5.00
CA HIS A 62 -2.62 -7.72 -4.30
C HIS A 62 -1.60 -8.32 -5.29
N PRO A 63 -0.48 -7.64 -5.60
CA PRO A 63 0.53 -8.18 -6.49
C PRO A 63 1.25 -9.36 -5.83
N GLU A 64 1.94 -10.18 -6.63
CA GLU A 64 2.86 -11.15 -6.06
C GLU A 64 4.02 -10.44 -5.35
N ALA A 65 4.31 -10.86 -4.12
CA ALA A 65 5.37 -10.28 -3.32
C ALA A 65 6.75 -10.73 -3.82
N VAL A 66 7.54 -9.81 -4.38
CA VAL A 66 8.84 -10.12 -4.98
C VAL A 66 9.97 -9.74 -4.04
N THR A 67 9.94 -8.49 -3.55
CA THR A 67 10.93 -7.93 -2.64
C THR A 67 10.75 -8.49 -1.23
N ILE A 68 11.77 -8.35 -0.39
CA ILE A 68 11.61 -8.78 1.00
C ILE A 68 10.55 -7.95 1.72
N SER A 69 10.55 -6.63 1.57
CA SER A 69 9.58 -5.79 2.27
C SER A 69 8.14 -6.17 1.93
N GLU A 70 7.88 -6.51 0.65
CA GLU A 70 6.59 -7.05 0.23
C GLU A 70 6.30 -8.42 0.87
N LYS A 71 7.27 -9.34 0.86
CA LYS A 71 7.11 -10.67 1.50
C LYS A 71 6.87 -10.56 2.99
N ALA A 72 7.54 -9.62 3.66
CA ALA A 72 7.32 -9.31 5.07
C ALA A 72 5.92 -8.72 5.29
N ALA A 73 5.47 -7.80 4.43
CA ALA A 73 4.12 -7.24 4.51
C ALA A 73 3.02 -8.30 4.31
N VAL A 74 3.24 -9.30 3.43
CA VAL A 74 2.32 -10.44 3.29
C VAL A 74 2.37 -11.34 4.51
N LYS A 75 3.57 -11.68 4.98
CA LYS A 75 3.78 -12.57 6.14
C LYS A 75 3.20 -12.01 7.44
N PHE A 76 3.33 -10.70 7.67
CA PHE A 76 2.90 -10.04 8.90
C PHE A 76 1.53 -9.37 8.78
N LYS A 77 0.81 -9.57 7.66
CA LYS A 77 -0.59 -9.15 7.52
C LYS A 77 -1.43 -9.85 8.59
N ARG A 78 -2.01 -9.08 9.50
CA ARG A 78 -2.86 -9.61 10.57
C ARG A 78 -4.32 -9.71 10.11
N GLY A 79 -5.07 -10.62 10.74
CA GLY A 79 -6.52 -10.66 10.61
C GLY A 79 -7.15 -9.46 11.32
N LEU A 80 -8.15 -8.85 10.69
CA LEU A 80 -8.95 -7.77 11.26
C LEU A 80 -10.34 -8.30 11.60
N ASN A 81 -10.70 -8.29 12.88
CA ASN A 81 -12.04 -8.66 13.33
C ASN A 81 -12.84 -7.39 13.65
N ILE A 82 -13.93 -7.17 12.93
CA ILE A 82 -14.77 -5.97 13.04
C ILE A 82 -16.02 -6.35 13.82
N ILE A 83 -16.06 -5.95 15.10
CA ILE A 83 -17.17 -6.26 16.01
C ILE A 83 -18.37 -5.35 15.74
N ASP A 84 -18.11 -4.07 15.50
CA ASP A 84 -19.12 -3.08 15.10
C ASP A 84 -18.49 -2.00 14.20
N GLY A 85 -19.33 -1.20 13.55
CA GLY A 85 -18.91 -0.20 12.56
C GLY A 85 -18.91 -0.74 11.13
N CYS A 86 -18.16 -0.06 10.27
CA CYS A 86 -17.99 -0.39 8.86
C CYS A 86 -16.94 -1.48 8.65
N VAL A 87 -17.12 -2.31 7.62
CA VAL A 87 -16.01 -3.13 7.09
C VAL A 87 -15.02 -2.26 6.32
N SER A 88 -13.83 -2.79 6.00
CA SER A 88 -12.88 -2.04 5.17
C SER A 88 -13.33 -2.03 3.71
N PHE A 89 -13.27 -0.85 3.09
CA PHE A 89 -13.54 -0.60 1.68
C PHE A 89 -12.28 -0.05 1.01
N PRO A 90 -12.12 -0.24 -0.30
CA PRO A 90 -11.08 0.45 -1.05
C PRO A 90 -11.28 1.96 -1.00
N ALA A 91 -10.23 2.68 -0.59
CA ALA A 91 -10.22 4.13 -0.53
C ALA A 91 -9.83 4.76 -1.88
N VAL A 92 -9.11 4.02 -2.73
CA VAL A 92 -8.61 4.46 -4.03
C VAL A 92 -8.52 3.29 -5.00
N ASN A 93 -8.77 3.53 -6.29
CA ASN A 93 -8.62 2.56 -7.38
C ASN A 93 -7.32 2.77 -8.20
N ALA A 94 -7.09 1.93 -9.20
CA ALA A 94 -5.87 1.97 -10.03
C ALA A 94 -5.73 3.24 -10.90
N VAL A 95 -6.83 3.91 -11.24
CA VAL A 95 -6.82 5.17 -12.02
C VAL A 95 -6.74 6.42 -11.14
N GLY A 96 -6.78 6.24 -9.82
CA GLY A 96 -6.64 7.31 -8.83
C GLY A 96 -7.95 7.90 -8.32
N ASP A 97 -9.11 7.37 -8.71
CA ASP A 97 -10.38 7.79 -8.11
C ASP A 97 -10.42 7.38 -6.64
N THR A 98 -11.01 8.26 -5.82
CA THR A 98 -11.10 8.08 -4.37
C THR A 98 -12.53 7.86 -3.91
N SER A 99 -12.71 7.11 -2.82
CA SER A 99 -14.01 6.93 -2.18
C SER A 99 -14.54 8.27 -1.64
N GLY A 100 -15.76 8.63 -2.02
CA GLY A 100 -16.50 9.77 -1.46
C GLY A 100 -17.01 9.52 -0.04
N GLY A 101 -16.87 8.29 0.47
CA GLY A 101 -17.29 7.89 1.80
C GLY A 101 -18.81 7.90 1.99
N LEU A 102 -19.22 7.83 3.25
CA LEU A 102 -20.64 7.82 3.65
C LEU A 102 -20.92 8.97 4.60
N LYS A 103 -22.07 9.62 4.41
CA LYS A 103 -22.60 10.56 5.42
C LYS A 103 -22.95 9.79 6.71
N PRO A 104 -22.58 10.30 7.90
CA PRO A 104 -22.76 9.58 9.17
C PRO A 104 -24.21 9.66 9.70
N THR A 105 -25.21 9.37 8.86
CA THR A 105 -26.63 9.60 9.20
C THR A 105 -27.39 8.32 9.56
N LYS A 106 -26.87 7.13 9.21
CA LYS A 106 -27.57 5.84 9.40
C LYS A 106 -26.73 4.81 10.16
N GLY A 107 -25.80 5.28 11.01
CA GLY A 107 -24.81 4.41 11.64
C GLY A 107 -24.04 3.62 10.58
N ALA A 108 -23.82 2.33 10.81
CA ALA A 108 -23.03 1.46 9.93
C ALA A 108 -23.84 0.76 8.81
N ASN A 109 -25.13 1.02 8.66
CA ASN A 109 -26.00 0.26 7.75
C ASN A 109 -25.59 0.33 6.27
N GLY A 110 -24.86 1.36 5.85
CA GLY A 110 -24.37 1.51 4.47
C GLY A 110 -22.99 0.89 4.19
N CYS A 111 -22.34 0.31 5.19
CA CYS A 111 -20.93 -0.12 5.10
C CYS A 111 -20.68 -1.44 5.84
N LYS A 112 -21.70 -2.28 6.04
CA LYS A 112 -21.51 -3.61 6.65
C LYS A 112 -20.93 -4.65 5.68
N THR A 113 -21.01 -4.42 4.37
CA THR A 113 -20.56 -5.36 3.34
C THR A 113 -19.89 -4.62 2.19
N ALA A 114 -18.66 -5.01 1.85
CA ALA A 114 -17.94 -4.50 0.67
C ALA A 114 -18.11 -5.47 -0.50
N LEU A 115 -19.07 -5.21 -1.40
CA LEU A 115 -19.42 -6.12 -2.50
C LEU A 115 -18.28 -6.37 -3.48
N LYS A 116 -17.44 -5.36 -3.74
CA LYS A 116 -16.24 -5.48 -4.59
C LYS A 116 -15.05 -6.11 -3.88
N GLY A 117 -15.16 -6.32 -2.56
CA GLY A 117 -14.09 -6.80 -1.70
C GLY A 117 -13.50 -5.71 -0.81
N SER A 118 -12.80 -6.14 0.23
CA SER A 118 -12.13 -5.29 1.20
C SER A 118 -10.69 -4.98 0.79
N GLN A 119 -10.16 -3.85 1.28
CA GLN A 119 -8.79 -3.42 1.04
C GLN A 119 -8.05 -3.21 2.37
N VAL A 120 -6.75 -3.47 2.35
CA VAL A 120 -5.77 -3.06 3.37
C VAL A 120 -4.57 -2.45 2.64
N TYR A 121 -4.01 -1.40 3.21
CA TYR A 121 -2.82 -0.72 2.70
C TYR A 121 -1.64 -0.97 3.63
N GLY A 122 -0.46 -1.15 3.06
CA GLY A 122 0.77 -1.40 3.81
C GLY A 122 1.85 -0.40 3.44
N ARG A 123 2.55 0.15 4.44
CA ARG A 123 3.77 0.94 4.25
C ARG A 123 4.83 0.50 5.24
N ALA A 124 6.06 0.32 4.78
CA ALA A 124 7.15 -0.13 5.63
C ALA A 124 8.37 0.77 5.51
N GLY A 125 9.20 0.76 6.55
CA GLY A 125 10.46 1.49 6.57
C GLY A 125 11.22 1.31 7.88
N TRP A 126 12.48 1.70 7.87
CA TRP A 126 13.32 1.75 9.06
C TRP A 126 12.99 2.97 9.91
N TYR A 127 12.78 2.77 11.21
CA TYR A 127 12.65 3.84 12.20
C TYR A 127 13.38 3.44 13.47
N GLN A 128 14.37 4.25 13.90
CA GLN A 128 15.20 3.98 15.08
C GLN A 128 15.74 2.54 15.13
N ASP A 129 16.38 2.10 14.04
CA ASP A 129 16.95 0.75 13.87
C ASP A 129 15.96 -0.42 14.00
N VAL A 130 14.66 -0.14 13.89
CA VAL A 130 13.58 -1.13 13.83
C VAL A 130 12.90 -1.08 12.46
N TRP A 131 12.63 -2.24 11.87
CA TRP A 131 11.81 -2.35 10.67
C TRP A 131 10.32 -2.27 11.04
N ALA A 132 9.68 -1.15 10.72
CA ALA A 132 8.27 -0.92 11.00
C ALA A 132 7.42 -1.20 9.75
N ILE A 133 6.27 -1.84 9.96
CA ILE A 133 5.23 -2.01 8.94
C ILE A 133 3.93 -1.46 9.51
N MET A 134 3.37 -0.45 8.83
CA MET A 134 2.07 0.13 9.12
C MET A 134 1.04 -0.50 8.20
N TYR A 135 -0.08 -0.96 8.76
CA TYR A 135 -1.27 -1.36 8.02
C TYR A 135 -2.40 -0.37 8.29
N ALA A 136 -3.17 -0.05 7.24
CA ALA A 136 -4.33 0.83 7.28
C ALA A 136 -5.50 0.24 6.50
#